data_AF-A0A3B0XLM0-F1
#
_entry.id   AF-A0A3B0XLM0-F1
#
_cell.length_a   1.000
_cell.length_b   1.000
_cell.length_c   1.000
_cell.angle_alpha   90.00
_cell.angle_beta   90.00
_cell.angle_gamma   90.00
#
_symmetry.space_group_name_H-M   'P 1'
#
loop_
_entity.id
_entity.type
_entity.pdbx_description
1 polymer ?
#
loop_
_entity_poly.entity_id
_entity_poly.type
_entity_poly.pdbx_seq_one_letter_code
_entity_poly.pdbx_strand_id
1 'polypeptide(L)'
;MLLNKPEKNMRKIKVLGTGCANCKTTMKLIEEVAAETGNDIQLEKVEDMQAIMAYGVMSTPGVVIDEKVVHAGGVPGRTKIAEWLNGDITAEQTCADGGGCCD
;
A
#
# COMPACT_ATOMS: atom_id res chain seq x y z
N MET A 1 -31.21 14.35 -6.65
CA MET A 1 -30.64 13.50 -5.60
C MET A 1 -29.16 13.87 -5.46
N LEU A 2 -28.83 14.82 -4.59
CA LEU A 2 -27.46 15.30 -4.41
C LEU A 2 -26.76 14.37 -3.42
N LEU A 3 -25.77 13.62 -3.88
CA LEU A 3 -24.84 12.97 -2.95
C LEU A 3 -23.69 13.95 -2.70
N ASN A 4 -23.86 14.78 -1.67
CA ASN A 4 -22.75 15.32 -0.90
C ASN A 4 -21.98 14.10 -0.33
N LYS A 5 -20.95 13.63 -1.05
CA LYS A 5 -19.98 12.70 -0.48
C LYS A 5 -18.95 13.58 0.25
N PRO A 6 -18.83 13.49 1.59
CA PRO A 6 -17.88 14.29 2.34
C PRO A 6 -16.48 14.08 1.76
N GLU A 7 -15.72 15.15 1.75
CA GLU A 7 -14.37 15.30 1.21
C GLU A 7 -13.47 14.18 1.74
N LYS A 8 -13.48 13.03 1.05
CA LYS A 8 -12.70 11.87 1.44
C LYS A 8 -11.28 12.12 1.00
N ASN A 9 -10.36 12.02 1.96
CA ASN A 9 -8.93 12.06 1.73
C ASN A 9 -8.57 11.05 0.63
N MET A 10 -8.34 11.56 -0.57
CA MET A 10 -7.96 10.77 -1.74
C MET A 10 -6.57 10.16 -1.48
N ARG A 11 -6.51 8.86 -1.21
CA ARG A 11 -5.26 8.15 -0.91
C ARG A 11 -4.57 7.73 -2.19
N LYS A 12 -3.33 8.17 -2.42
CA LYS A 12 -2.54 7.74 -3.59
C LYS A 12 -1.88 6.40 -3.32
N ILE A 13 -2.27 5.37 -4.07
CA ILE A 13 -1.76 4.01 -3.93
C ILE A 13 -1.03 3.62 -5.22
N LYS A 14 0.29 3.45 -5.14
CA LYS A 14 1.12 3.02 -6.27
C LYS A 14 1.46 1.54 -6.13
N VAL A 15 1.16 0.74 -7.15
CA VAL A 15 1.52 -0.68 -7.19
C VAL A 15 2.75 -0.83 -8.09
N LEU A 16 3.86 -1.18 -7.46
CA LEU A 16 5.17 -1.43 -8.04
C LEU A 16 5.24 -2.87 -8.54
N GLY A 17 5.23 -3.07 -9.86
CA GLY A 17 5.36 -4.41 -10.41
C GLY A 17 5.34 -4.45 -11.93
N THR A 18 6.05 -5.44 -12.48
CA THR A 18 6.21 -5.69 -13.93
C THR A 18 4.96 -6.26 -14.62
N GLY A 19 3.77 -6.08 -14.02
CA GLY A 19 2.50 -6.42 -14.67
C GLY A 19 2.06 -7.89 -14.58
N CYS A 20 2.63 -8.71 -13.69
CA CYS A 20 2.20 -10.09 -13.48
C CYS A 20 0.73 -10.19 -13.03
N ALA A 21 0.08 -11.35 -13.25
CA ALA A 21 -1.31 -11.60 -12.87
C ALA A 21 -1.62 -11.24 -11.40
N ASN A 22 -0.68 -11.54 -10.50
CA ASN A 22 -0.77 -11.21 -9.08
C ASN A 22 -0.85 -9.69 -8.78
N CYS A 23 -0.20 -8.85 -9.61
CA CYS A 23 -0.26 -7.39 -9.47
C CYS A 23 -1.66 -6.87 -9.78
N LYS A 24 -2.28 -7.41 -10.84
CA LYS A 24 -3.65 -7.04 -11.25
C LYS A 24 -4.67 -7.45 -10.19
N THR A 25 -4.54 -8.66 -9.63
CA THR A 25 -5.39 -9.12 -8.52
C THR A 25 -5.27 -8.19 -7.32
N THR A 26 -4.06 -7.77 -6.96
CA THR A 26 -3.81 -6.85 -5.85
C THR A 26 -4.52 -5.50 -6.05
N MET A 27 -4.38 -4.89 -7.23
CA MET A 27 -5.07 -3.64 -7.57
C MET A 27 -6.58 -3.78 -7.41
N LYS A 28 -7.15 -4.85 -7.96
CA LYS A 28 -8.59 -5.10 -7.88
C LYS A 28 -9.07 -5.25 -6.44
N LEU A 29 -8.33 -5.97 -5.59
CA LEU A 29 -8.65 -6.11 -4.18
C LEU A 29 -8.63 -4.76 -3.44
N ILE A 30 -7.66 -3.90 -3.76
CA ILE A 30 -7.56 -2.57 -3.16
C ILE A 30 -8.76 -1.70 -3.56
N GLU A 31 -9.16 -1.73 -4.83
CA GLU A 31 -10.37 -1.07 -5.31
C GLU A 31 -11.65 -1.58 -4.62
N GLU A 32 -11.81 -2.90 -4.50
CA GLU A 32 -12.97 -3.49 -3.82
C GLU A 32 -13.07 -3.04 -2.37
N VAL A 33 -11.98 -3.17 -1.59
CA VAL A 33 -11.96 -2.81 -0.17
C VAL A 33 -12.17 -1.30 0.01
N ALA A 34 -11.59 -0.47 -0.86
CA ALA A 34 -11.82 0.96 -0.85
C ALA A 34 -13.27 1.31 -1.15
N ALA A 35 -13.90 0.67 -2.13
CA ALA A 35 -15.31 0.85 -2.44
C ALA A 35 -16.22 0.41 -1.28
N GLU A 36 -15.91 -0.70 -0.61
CA GLU A 36 -16.64 -1.22 0.56
C GLU A 36 -16.53 -0.28 1.77
N THR A 37 -15.34 0.23 2.05
CA THR A 37 -15.09 1.23 3.10
C THR A 37 -15.57 2.64 2.65
N GLY A 38 -15.93 2.75 1.37
CA GLY A 38 -16.29 3.96 0.66
C GLY A 38 -15.16 4.96 0.50
N ASN A 39 -13.90 4.61 0.79
CA ASN A 39 -12.74 5.50 0.73
C ASN A 39 -12.36 5.81 -0.72
N ASP A 40 -11.94 7.05 -0.97
CA ASP A 40 -11.48 7.45 -2.30
C ASP A 40 -9.98 7.16 -2.42
N ILE A 41 -9.62 6.37 -3.42
CA ILE A 41 -8.24 5.93 -3.66
C ILE A 41 -7.84 6.20 -5.10
N GLN A 42 -6.55 6.46 -5.32
CA GLN A 42 -5.97 6.61 -6.65
C GLN A 42 -4.95 5.52 -6.87
N LEU A 43 -5.32 4.50 -7.64
CA LEU A 43 -4.40 3.44 -8.03
C LEU A 43 -3.53 3.88 -9.21
N GLU A 44 -2.21 3.84 -9.02
CA GLU A 44 -1.21 4.09 -10.04
C GLU A 44 -0.34 2.85 -10.22
N LYS A 45 -0.15 2.41 -11.46
CA LYS A 45 0.72 1.27 -11.76
C LYS A 45 2.11 1.78 -12.11
N VAL A 46 3.10 1.40 -11.32
CA VAL A 46 4.49 1.77 -11.56
C VAL A 46 5.22 0.54 -12.09
N GLU A 47 5.51 0.57 -13.39
CA GLU A 47 6.30 -0.46 -14.10
C GLU A 47 7.75 -0.04 -14.31
N ASP A 48 8.09 1.19 -13.92
CA ASP A 48 9.43 1.74 -14.07
C ASP A 48 10.38 1.15 -13.03
N MET A 49 11.38 0.40 -13.49
CA MET A 49 12.35 -0.24 -12.60
C MET A 49 13.16 0.75 -11.77
N GLN A 50 13.43 1.97 -12.27
CA GLN A 50 14.18 2.98 -11.53
C GLN A 50 13.35 3.48 -10.34
N ALA A 51 12.05 3.73 -10.54
CA ALA A 51 11.14 4.07 -9.46
C ALA A 51 11.06 2.95 -8.42
N ILE A 52 10.93 1.68 -8.84
CA ILE A 52 10.90 0.52 -7.92
C ILE A 52 12.16 0.45 -7.05
N MET A 53 13.33 0.61 -7.65
CA MET A 53 14.61 0.64 -6.93
C MET A 53 14.73 1.86 -6.02
N ALA A 54 14.24 3.03 -6.44
CA ALA A 54 14.23 4.24 -5.62
C ALA A 54 13.39 4.08 -4.34
N TYR A 55 12.31 3.30 -4.39
CA TYR A 55 11.53 2.93 -3.21
C TYR A 55 12.15 1.81 -2.36
N GLY A 56 13.26 1.21 -2.79
CA GLY A 56 13.92 0.11 -2.07
C GLY A 56 13.17 -1.22 -2.11
N VAL A 57 12.24 -1.40 -3.04
CA VAL A 57 11.49 -2.66 -3.17
C VAL A 57 12.32 -3.67 -3.97
N MET A 58 12.99 -4.57 -3.24
CA MET A 58 13.77 -5.68 -3.83
C MET A 58 12.89 -6.85 -4.31
N SER A 59 11.68 -6.97 -3.76
CA SER A 59 10.74 -8.06 -4.08
C SER A 59 9.41 -7.49 -4.58
N THR A 60 9.14 -7.67 -5.87
CA THR A 60 7.87 -7.29 -6.47
C THR A 60 6.84 -8.42 -6.30
N PRO A 61 5.55 -8.12 -6.05
CA PRO A 61 4.94 -6.79 -6.11
C PRO A 61 5.13 -5.95 -4.84
N GLY A 62 5.34 -4.65 -5.00
CA GLY A 62 5.35 -3.66 -3.93
C GLY A 62 4.12 -2.77 -3.96
N VAL A 63 3.66 -2.31 -2.80
CA VAL A 63 2.55 -1.35 -2.66
C VAL A 63 3.04 -0.14 -1.88
N VAL A 64 2.81 1.03 -2.43
CA VAL A 64 3.17 2.33 -1.88
C VAL A 64 1.89 3.11 -1.66
N ILE A 65 1.74 3.74 -0.51
CA ILE A 65 0.59 4.59 -0.18
C ILE A 65 1.13 5.92 0.30
N ASP A 66 0.66 7.04 -0.27
CA ASP A 66 1.16 8.38 0.05
C ASP A 66 2.70 8.47 -0.05
N GLU A 67 3.26 7.87 -1.11
CA GLU A 67 4.72 7.78 -1.36
C GLU A 67 5.52 6.99 -0.32
N LYS A 68 4.84 6.31 0.60
CA LYS A 68 5.45 5.40 1.59
C LYS A 68 5.23 3.95 1.22
N VAL A 69 6.29 3.16 1.18
CA VAL A 69 6.18 1.70 0.99
C VAL A 69 5.49 1.09 2.20
N VAL A 70 4.31 0.53 2.00
CA VAL A 70 3.55 -0.18 3.06
C VAL A 70 3.67 -1.69 2.94
N HIS A 71 4.09 -2.15 1.76
CA HIS A 71 4.22 -3.57 1.44
C HIS A 71 5.29 -3.79 0.39
N ALA A 72 6.14 -4.79 0.60
CA ALA A 72 7.16 -5.20 -0.37
C ALA A 72 7.23 -6.73 -0.38
N GLY A 73 6.88 -7.35 -1.51
CA GLY A 73 6.97 -8.79 -1.73
C GLY A 73 5.67 -9.54 -1.43
N GLY A 74 5.24 -10.40 -2.37
CA GLY A 74 4.03 -11.22 -2.22
C GLY A 74 2.71 -10.45 -2.36
N VAL A 75 1.59 -11.17 -2.47
CA VAL A 75 0.24 -10.58 -2.60
C VAL A 75 -0.30 -10.22 -1.22
N PRO A 76 -0.68 -8.96 -0.95
CA PRO A 76 -1.26 -8.59 0.33
C PRO A 76 -2.69 -9.14 0.48
N GLY A 77 -3.05 -9.50 1.71
CA GLY A 77 -4.40 -9.93 2.05
C GLY A 77 -5.37 -8.75 2.17
N ARG A 78 -6.68 -9.02 1.99
CA ARG A 78 -7.75 -8.01 2.14
C ARG A 78 -7.73 -7.28 3.48
N THR A 79 -7.42 -7.99 4.57
CA THR A 79 -7.28 -7.40 5.91
C THR A 79 -6.21 -6.30 5.93
N LYS A 80 -5.03 -6.59 5.36
CA LYS A 80 -3.90 -5.65 5.31
C LYS A 80 -4.25 -4.38 4.52
N ILE A 81 -4.98 -4.56 3.42
CA ILE A 81 -5.48 -3.47 2.59
C ILE A 81 -6.43 -2.58 3.38
N ALA A 82 -7.38 -3.18 4.12
CA ALA A 82 -8.30 -2.45 4.96
C ALA A 82 -7.57 -1.65 6.06
N GLU A 83 -6.51 -2.22 6.67
CA GLU A 83 -5.68 -1.52 7.65
C GLU A 83 -5.05 -0.26 7.05
N TRP A 84 -4.45 -0.37 5.86
CA TRP A 84 -3.84 0.77 5.18
C TRP A 84 -4.83 1.89 4.84
N LEU A 85 -6.04 1.52 4.44
CA LEU A 85 -7.09 2.46 4.04
C LEU A 85 -7.75 3.13 5.25
N ASN A 86 -7.88 2.44 6.38
CA ASN A 86 -8.43 3.00 7.62
C ASN A 86 -7.43 3.88 8.38
N GLY A 87 -6.13 3.72 8.12
CA GLY A 87 -5.15 4.71 8.54
C GLY A 87 -4.51 4.50 9.91
N ASP A 88 -4.53 3.29 10.45
CA ASP A 88 -3.60 2.90 11.51
C ASP A 88 -2.30 2.40 10.85
N ILE A 89 -1.58 3.31 10.18
CA ILE A 89 -0.13 3.14 10.02
C ILE A 89 0.47 3.44 11.39
N THR A 90 0.22 2.58 12.37
CA THR A 90 0.95 2.61 13.63
C THR A 90 2.39 2.35 13.24
N ALA A 91 3.19 3.40 13.34
CA ALA A 91 4.61 3.39 13.09
C ALA A 91 5.33 2.63 14.21
N GLU A 92 4.88 1.42 14.56
CA GLU A 92 5.66 0.45 15.32
C GLU A 92 6.62 -0.28 14.37
N GLN A 93 7.39 0.50 13.63
CA GLN A 93 8.63 0.07 12.97
C GLN A 93 9.68 1.14 13.26
N THR A 94 9.88 1.39 14.54
CA THR A 94 11.19 1.72 15.09
C THR A 94 11.53 0.58 16.03
N CYS A 95 12.54 -0.19 15.63
CA CYS A 95 13.53 -0.79 16.50
C CYS A 95 13.41 -0.35 17.98
N ALA A 96 12.80 -1.19 18.79
CA ALA A 96 12.83 -1.08 20.26
C ALA A 96 12.79 -2.48 20.88
N ASP A 97 13.64 -3.38 20.38
CA ASP A 97 14.25 -4.37 21.29
C ASP A 97 15.70 -3.91 21.47
N GLY A 98 15.86 -3.04 22.46
CA GLY A 98 17.14 -2.63 22.99
C GLY A 98 17.56 -3.60 24.09
N GLY A 99 18.84 -3.98 24.07
CA GLY A 99 19.53 -4.66 25.18
C GLY A 99 20.15 -5.99 24.75
N GLY A 100 21.45 -6.23 24.82
CA GLY A 100 22.61 -5.46 25.26
C GLY A 100 23.85 -6.05 24.57
N CYS A 101 24.85 -5.22 24.28
CA CYS A 101 26.08 -5.16 25.07
C CYS A 101 26.82 -6.51 25.18
N CYS A 102 27.87 -6.65 24.36
CA CYS A 102 29.16 -7.33 24.60
C CYS A 102 29.20 -8.63 25.44
N ASP A 103 29.54 -9.75 24.76
CA ASP A 103 30.74 -10.57 25.05
C ASP A 103 31.22 -11.26 23.76
#